data_AF-A0A9N7RS61-F1
#
_entry.id   AF-A0A9N7RS61-F1
#
_cell.length_a   1.000
_cell.length_b   1.000
_cell.length_c   1.000
_cell.angle_alpha   90.00
_cell.angle_beta   90.00
_cell.angle_gamma   90.00
#
_symmetry.space_group_name_H-M   'P 1'
#
loop_
_entity.id
_entity.type
_entity.pdbx_description
1 polymer ?
#
loop_
_entity_poly.entity_id
_entity_poly.type
_entity_poly.pdbx_seq_one_letter_code
_entity_poly.pdbx_strand_id
1 'polypeptide(L)'
;MMDSTVGSSSFGRHLIFVISMAVALTASRASAQMSNGSLHLDNTVRVDPLDNLRKYREGYDVTNEHYWSSTVFTGVSGYAISVAWLVCGLGYGVYLLVRISFKKNRKPKKIVPCRKNCRLQPLVVAVVFTVLAILGVGLVLGGNAKFHSRAKTVIDIIIDTADEASDTIRNTTQAMKDMNTTLGNANGTESSDSRATRFLTRTSRALDDQAANISRHASKNRRLINRGLNIVYIITTVTISLTLVSVISLLGEFQDFIQLIALCWTLAVLCWLFFGIYLFLQNFANDTCTAFESFQQNPYNNSLSSILPCDELLSARSVLDDVSSGIFDLVNEVNNNISTSYGNIVQICNPFSPPPMYEYQPSNCPAESIRIGDIPRVLRLLTCPDTNGGTCNGGIVVPAGDFNRVEAYTTSVQRLLDVYPGMESLVECGTVRAAFAEILGSHCSRLRRYARMAWASLAFLSAVMVVLVLLWAAGAHHVRAQHPLGGSVKPHLVSGPEVGKDGSKHNADV
;
A
#
# COMPACT_ATOMS: atom_id res chain seq x y z
N MET A 1 24.07 -18.82 63.78
CA MET A 1 24.90 -19.34 62.67
C MET A 1 23.95 -20.05 61.72
N MET A 2 23.83 -19.55 60.47
CA MET A 2 23.20 -20.12 59.25
C MET A 2 21.80 -20.77 59.39
N ASP A 3 20.75 -20.37 58.67
CA ASP A 3 20.63 -20.24 57.22
C ASP A 3 19.41 -19.38 56.85
N SER A 4 19.51 -18.54 55.81
CA SER A 4 18.36 -17.96 55.09
C SER A 4 18.83 -17.31 53.77
N THR A 5 19.35 -18.13 52.85
CA THR A 5 19.68 -17.75 51.46
C THR A 5 18.86 -18.58 50.47
N VAL A 6 17.54 -18.45 50.49
CA VAL A 6 16.68 -19.01 49.43
C VAL A 6 15.56 -18.02 49.13
N GLY A 7 15.60 -17.35 47.98
CA GLY A 7 14.48 -16.53 47.51
C GLY A 7 14.78 -15.55 46.36
N SER A 8 16.00 -15.03 46.26
CA SER A 8 16.33 -13.99 45.26
C SER A 8 16.79 -14.54 43.89
N SER A 9 17.18 -15.81 43.81
CA SER A 9 17.76 -16.40 42.59
C SER A 9 16.73 -16.92 41.57
N SER A 10 15.47 -17.12 41.97
CA SER A 10 14.43 -17.70 41.10
C SER A 10 13.86 -16.68 40.10
N PHE A 11 13.57 -15.45 40.55
CA PHE A 11 12.97 -14.42 39.70
C PHE A 11 13.91 -13.91 38.60
N GLY A 12 15.20 -13.73 38.92
CA GLY A 12 16.21 -13.35 37.92
C GLY A 12 16.43 -14.43 36.86
N ARG A 13 16.38 -15.71 37.25
CA ARG A 13 16.45 -16.84 36.32
C ARG A 13 15.22 -16.91 35.42
N HIS A 14 14.02 -16.70 35.95
CA HIS A 14 12.79 -16.67 35.13
C HIS A 14 12.72 -15.47 34.18
N LEU A 15 13.21 -14.30 34.58
CA LEU A 15 13.25 -13.11 33.71
C LEU A 15 14.27 -13.28 32.57
N ILE A 16 15.46 -13.80 32.85
CA ILE A 16 16.47 -14.13 31.82
C ILE A 16 15.97 -15.25 30.91
N PHE A 17 15.23 -16.22 31.44
CA PHE A 17 14.63 -17.30 30.65
C PHE A 17 13.50 -16.79 29.75
N VAL A 18 12.64 -15.87 30.21
CA VAL A 18 11.58 -15.27 29.39
C VAL A 18 12.15 -14.36 28.31
N ILE A 19 13.17 -13.55 28.62
CA ILE A 19 13.86 -12.71 27.63
C ILE A 19 14.64 -13.59 26.64
N SER A 20 15.37 -14.60 27.10
CA SER A 20 16.07 -15.55 26.23
C SER A 20 15.11 -16.39 25.40
N MET A 21 13.94 -16.77 25.93
CA MET A 21 12.94 -17.52 25.17
C MET A 21 12.22 -16.64 24.16
N ALA A 22 11.95 -15.36 24.46
CA ALA A 22 11.43 -14.39 23.49
C ALA A 22 12.45 -14.05 22.40
N VAL A 23 13.75 -13.96 22.74
CA VAL A 23 14.84 -13.78 21.78
C VAL A 23 15.12 -15.07 20.98
N ALA A 24 15.01 -16.24 21.60
CA ALA A 24 15.19 -17.52 20.92
C ALA A 24 13.99 -17.89 20.04
N LEU A 25 12.75 -17.51 20.40
CA LEU A 25 11.56 -17.69 19.56
C LEU A 25 11.58 -16.74 18.35
N THR A 26 12.16 -15.54 18.49
CA THR A 26 12.36 -14.62 17.36
C THR A 26 13.55 -15.05 16.48
N ALA A 27 14.62 -15.58 17.05
CA ALA A 27 15.78 -16.10 16.31
C ALA A 27 15.51 -17.43 15.61
N SER A 28 14.78 -18.37 16.24
CA SER A 28 14.54 -19.72 15.70
C SER A 28 13.54 -19.74 14.53
N ARG A 29 12.67 -18.72 14.42
CA ARG A 29 11.83 -18.54 13.20
C ARG A 29 12.55 -17.76 12.10
N ALA A 30 13.47 -16.87 12.45
CA ALA A 30 14.30 -16.16 11.48
C ALA A 30 15.31 -17.07 10.77
N SER A 31 15.79 -18.13 11.43
CA SER A 31 16.72 -19.11 10.85
C SER A 31 16.05 -20.22 10.02
N ALA A 32 14.76 -20.52 10.27
CA ALA A 32 14.04 -21.57 9.52
C ALA A 32 13.65 -21.17 8.08
N GLN A 33 13.91 -19.93 7.65
CA GLN A 33 13.59 -19.43 6.31
C GLN A 33 14.81 -19.29 5.38
N MET A 34 16.00 -19.70 5.82
CA MET A 34 17.22 -19.67 5.02
C MET A 34 17.74 -21.10 4.81
N SER A 35 17.11 -21.84 3.90
CA SER A 35 17.71 -23.06 3.33
C SER A 35 17.27 -23.26 1.89
N ASN A 36 18.27 -23.07 1.01
CA ASN A 36 18.51 -23.57 -0.34
C ASN A 36 17.42 -23.50 -1.43
N GLY A 37 17.80 -22.83 -2.52
CA GLY A 37 17.08 -22.79 -3.78
C GLY A 37 17.17 -24.06 -4.61
N SER A 38 16.12 -24.27 -5.40
CA SER A 38 16.19 -24.73 -6.79
C SER A 38 14.81 -24.50 -7.46
N LEU A 39 14.84 -23.72 -8.54
CA LEU A 39 13.95 -23.74 -9.72
C LEU A 39 12.43 -24.02 -9.54
N HIS A 40 11.71 -23.12 -8.89
CA HIS A 40 10.34 -22.71 -9.25
C HIS A 40 10.05 -21.42 -8.48
N LEU A 41 10.18 -20.26 -9.14
CA LEU A 41 10.34 -18.95 -8.50
C LEU A 41 9.08 -18.42 -7.77
N ASP A 42 7.96 -19.16 -7.79
CA ASP A 42 6.64 -18.66 -7.36
C ASP A 42 5.91 -19.52 -6.29
N ASN A 43 6.60 -20.46 -5.65
CA ASN A 43 5.94 -21.33 -4.68
C ASN A 43 5.84 -20.65 -3.29
N THR A 44 4.87 -19.77 -3.10
CA THR A 44 4.47 -19.28 -1.77
C THR A 44 3.81 -20.42 -0.99
N VAL A 45 4.60 -21.20 -0.23
CA VAL A 45 4.08 -22.31 0.57
C VAL A 45 3.73 -21.85 1.98
N ARG A 46 2.43 -21.75 2.27
CA ARG A 46 1.92 -21.28 3.56
C ARG A 46 0.60 -21.93 3.92
N VAL A 47 0.26 -21.94 5.21
CA VAL A 47 -0.96 -22.56 5.73
C VAL A 47 -2.16 -21.67 5.39
N ASP A 48 -3.21 -22.28 4.85
CA ASP A 48 -4.48 -21.62 4.56
C ASP A 48 -5.57 -22.07 5.54
N PRO A 49 -6.05 -21.18 6.43
CA PRO A 49 -7.13 -21.52 7.34
C PRO A 49 -8.49 -21.74 6.67
N LEU A 50 -8.74 -21.23 5.46
CA LEU A 50 -9.98 -21.47 4.72
C LEU A 50 -10.01 -22.88 4.09
N ASP A 51 -8.86 -23.43 3.68
CA ASP A 51 -8.73 -24.81 3.21
C ASP A 51 -8.26 -25.77 4.32
N ASN A 52 -8.93 -25.77 5.48
CA ASN A 52 -8.68 -26.70 6.58
C ASN A 52 -7.19 -26.78 7.01
N LEU A 53 -6.47 -25.65 7.01
CA LEU A 53 -5.04 -25.55 7.32
C LEU A 53 -4.12 -26.33 6.35
N ARG A 54 -4.61 -26.66 5.15
CA ARG A 54 -3.78 -27.20 4.07
C ARG A 54 -2.82 -26.12 3.56
N LYS A 55 -1.76 -26.55 2.89
CA LYS A 55 -0.75 -25.65 2.35
C LYS A 55 -1.24 -25.07 1.03
N TYR A 56 -1.41 -23.76 0.98
CA TYR A 56 -1.56 -23.00 -0.26
C TYR A 56 -0.25 -23.07 -1.06
N ARG A 57 -0.36 -23.24 -2.38
CA ARG A 57 0.77 -23.44 -3.31
C ARG A 57 0.62 -22.68 -4.64
N GLU A 58 -0.46 -21.93 -4.83
CA GLU A 58 -0.84 -21.37 -6.13
C GLU A 58 -0.17 -20.02 -6.43
N GLY A 59 0.84 -19.62 -5.65
CA GLY A 59 1.61 -18.40 -5.94
C GLY A 59 0.85 -17.10 -5.62
N TYR A 60 1.29 -15.99 -6.19
CA TYR A 60 0.63 -14.69 -6.00
C TYR A 60 -0.65 -14.58 -6.84
N ASP A 61 -1.82 -14.53 -6.21
CA ASP A 61 -3.10 -14.31 -6.88
C ASP A 61 -4.07 -13.50 -6.01
N VAL A 62 -4.24 -12.22 -6.33
CA VAL A 62 -5.11 -11.30 -5.57
C VAL A 62 -6.60 -11.54 -5.80
N THR A 63 -6.99 -12.38 -6.77
CA THR A 63 -8.38 -12.71 -7.05
C THR A 63 -8.84 -13.93 -6.25
N ASN A 64 -7.91 -14.77 -5.80
CA ASN A 64 -8.18 -15.99 -5.05
C ASN A 64 -8.36 -15.71 -3.54
N GLU A 65 -9.46 -16.20 -2.96
CA GLU A 65 -9.74 -16.06 -1.53
C GLU A 65 -8.73 -16.82 -0.65
N HIS A 66 -8.26 -17.98 -1.11
CA HIS A 66 -7.26 -18.81 -0.42
C HIS A 66 -5.89 -18.11 -0.34
N TYR A 67 -5.56 -17.26 -1.34
CA TYR A 67 -4.39 -16.40 -1.28
C TYR A 67 -4.52 -15.39 -0.12
N TRP A 68 -5.64 -14.67 -0.04
CA TRP A 68 -5.83 -13.66 1.01
C TRP A 68 -5.83 -14.27 2.41
N SER A 69 -6.56 -15.36 2.60
CA SER A 69 -6.62 -16.09 3.85
C SER A 69 -5.24 -16.57 4.31
N SER A 70 -4.48 -17.22 3.41
CA SER A 70 -3.13 -17.69 3.73
C SER A 70 -2.13 -16.56 3.95
N THR A 71 -2.24 -15.44 3.22
CA THR A 71 -1.38 -14.26 3.42
C THR A 71 -1.63 -13.63 4.78
N VAL A 72 -2.89 -13.36 5.13
CA VAL A 72 -3.28 -12.77 6.42
C VAL A 72 -2.85 -13.66 7.57
N PHE A 73 -2.97 -14.98 7.40
CA PHE A 73 -2.54 -15.96 8.40
C PHE A 73 -1.04 -15.93 8.71
N THR A 74 -0.19 -15.36 7.85
CA THR A 74 1.24 -15.19 8.18
C THR A 74 1.47 -14.30 9.42
N GLY A 75 0.53 -13.41 9.74
CA GLY A 75 0.53 -12.58 10.95
C GLY A 75 0.07 -13.28 12.23
N VAL A 76 -0.27 -14.58 12.17
CA VAL A 76 -0.90 -15.35 13.27
C VAL A 76 -0.13 -15.25 14.59
N SER A 77 1.20 -15.15 14.55
CA SER A 77 1.99 -14.98 15.77
C SER A 77 1.62 -13.72 16.54
N GLY A 78 1.32 -12.61 15.87
CA GLY A 78 0.90 -11.38 16.54
C GLY A 78 -0.55 -11.46 17.03
N TYR A 79 -1.44 -11.98 16.19
CA TYR A 79 -2.86 -12.09 16.51
C TYR A 79 -3.11 -13.02 17.70
N ALA A 80 -2.45 -14.19 17.72
CA ALA A 80 -2.57 -15.15 18.81
C ALA A 80 -2.05 -14.59 20.13
N ILE A 81 -0.89 -13.90 20.12
CA ILE A 81 -0.35 -13.28 21.33
C ILE A 81 -1.25 -12.13 21.80
N SER A 82 -1.78 -11.32 20.89
CA SER A 82 -2.72 -10.24 21.20
C SER A 82 -3.97 -10.77 21.91
N VAL A 83 -4.61 -11.81 21.35
CA VAL A 83 -5.78 -12.47 21.95
C VAL A 83 -5.44 -13.10 23.30
N ALA A 84 -4.33 -13.84 23.40
CA ALA A 84 -3.90 -14.45 24.66
C ALA A 84 -3.66 -13.40 25.75
N TRP A 85 -2.99 -12.29 25.40
CA TRP A 85 -2.74 -11.19 26.32
C TRP A 85 -4.04 -10.50 26.75
N LEU A 86 -4.98 -10.31 25.81
CA LEU A 86 -6.33 -9.77 26.06
C LEU A 86 -7.12 -10.64 27.04
N VAL A 87 -7.14 -11.96 26.85
CA VAL A 87 -7.85 -12.88 27.75
C VAL A 87 -7.21 -12.90 29.13
N CYS A 88 -5.88 -12.91 29.21
CA CYS A 88 -5.14 -12.89 30.48
C CYS A 88 -5.47 -11.66 31.32
N GLY A 89 -5.49 -10.46 30.72
CA GLY A 89 -5.81 -9.25 31.47
C GLY A 89 -7.29 -9.10 31.80
N LEU A 90 -8.20 -9.57 30.94
CA LEU A 90 -9.63 -9.64 31.29
C LEU A 90 -9.86 -10.56 32.48
N GLY A 91 -9.27 -11.76 32.47
CA GLY A 91 -9.36 -12.71 33.58
C GLY A 91 -8.78 -12.13 34.88
N TYR A 92 -7.63 -11.46 34.80
CA TYR A 92 -7.03 -10.77 35.94
C TYR A 92 -7.89 -9.59 36.44
N GLY A 93 -8.49 -8.81 35.55
CA GLY A 93 -9.42 -7.73 35.89
C GLY A 93 -10.66 -8.25 36.62
N VAL A 94 -11.28 -9.32 36.12
CA VAL A 94 -12.42 -10.00 36.77
C VAL A 94 -12.01 -10.54 38.15
N TYR A 95 -10.84 -11.18 38.26
CA TYR A 95 -10.32 -11.65 39.55
C TYR A 95 -10.17 -10.51 40.57
N LEU A 96 -9.65 -9.36 40.15
CA LEU A 96 -9.54 -8.18 41.01
C LEU A 96 -10.90 -7.67 41.46
N LEU A 97 -11.89 -7.58 40.57
CA LEU A 97 -13.26 -7.15 40.89
C LEU A 97 -13.94 -8.09 41.88
N VAL A 98 -13.86 -9.40 41.64
CA VAL A 98 -14.36 -10.44 42.55
C VAL A 98 -13.72 -10.29 43.93
N ARG A 99 -12.39 -10.15 43.99
CA ARG A 99 -11.68 -10.00 45.27
C ARG A 99 -12.06 -8.72 46.02
N ILE A 100 -12.40 -7.64 45.32
CA ILE A 100 -12.90 -6.39 45.94
C ILE A 100 -14.32 -6.62 46.50
N SER A 101 -15.20 -7.27 45.75
CA SER A 101 -16.58 -7.59 46.17
C SER A 101 -16.63 -8.53 47.39
N PHE A 102 -15.75 -9.53 47.46
CA PHE A 102 -15.67 -10.48 48.58
C PHE A 102 -14.87 -9.95 49.81
N LYS A 103 -14.30 -8.74 49.74
CA LYS A 103 -13.49 -8.15 50.83
C LYS A 103 -14.29 -7.38 51.87
N LYS A 104 -15.63 -7.36 51.81
CA LYS A 104 -16.47 -6.70 52.84
C LYS A 104 -16.29 -7.25 54.27
N ASN A 105 -15.69 -8.44 54.47
CA ASN A 105 -15.63 -9.11 55.78
C ASN A 105 -14.26 -9.71 56.22
N ARG A 106 -13.09 -9.25 55.73
CA ARG A 106 -11.79 -9.80 56.19
C ARG A 106 -10.95 -8.79 56.97
N LYS A 107 -10.61 -9.15 58.23
CA LYS A 107 -9.66 -8.43 59.09
C LYS A 107 -8.27 -8.37 58.44
N PRO A 108 -7.55 -7.25 58.54
CA PRO A 108 -6.24 -7.10 57.93
C PRO A 108 -5.22 -8.02 58.63
N LYS A 109 -4.48 -8.82 57.84
CA LYS A 109 -3.28 -9.50 58.33
C LYS A 109 -2.12 -8.51 58.36
N LYS A 110 -1.48 -8.34 59.51
CA LYS A 110 -0.23 -7.58 59.65
C LYS A 110 0.86 -8.26 58.82
N ILE A 111 1.40 -7.56 57.83
CA ILE A 111 2.56 -8.00 57.05
C ILE A 111 3.74 -7.10 57.41
N VAL A 112 4.91 -7.73 57.58
CA VAL A 112 6.17 -7.15 58.06
C VAL A 112 6.64 -5.99 57.16
N PRO A 113 7.18 -4.88 57.71
CA PRO A 113 7.64 -3.74 56.91
C PRO A 113 8.88 -4.13 56.08
N CYS A 114 8.81 -3.98 54.75
CA CYS A 114 9.99 -4.14 53.87
C CYS A 114 10.91 -2.92 54.03
N ARG A 115 12.20 -3.16 54.28
CA ARG A 115 13.25 -2.14 54.41
C ARG A 115 13.44 -1.36 53.10
N LYS A 116 13.90 -0.10 53.19
CA LYS A 116 14.04 0.89 52.08
C LYS A 116 14.65 0.36 50.76
N ASN A 117 15.47 -0.70 50.80
CA ASN A 117 16.04 -1.33 49.59
C ASN A 117 15.03 -2.10 48.71
N CYS A 118 13.85 -2.50 49.21
CA CYS A 118 12.86 -3.23 48.41
C CYS A 118 12.20 -2.38 47.31
N ARG A 119 12.25 -1.03 47.41
CA ARG A 119 11.63 -0.11 46.44
C ARG A 119 12.59 0.42 45.38
N LEU A 120 13.89 0.49 45.68
CA LEU A 120 14.88 1.12 44.78
C LEU A 120 15.17 0.26 43.53
N GLN A 121 15.32 -1.05 43.71
CA GLN A 121 15.63 -1.99 42.64
C GLN A 121 14.54 -2.09 41.55
N PRO A 122 13.24 -2.27 41.85
CA PRO A 122 12.20 -2.28 40.82
C PRO A 122 12.00 -0.92 40.13
N LEU A 123 12.29 0.19 40.81
CA LEU A 123 12.24 1.54 40.22
C LEU A 123 13.32 1.73 39.15
N VAL A 124 14.57 1.35 39.44
CA VAL A 124 15.67 1.43 38.45
C VAL A 124 15.38 0.57 37.23
N VAL A 125 14.86 -0.65 37.44
CA VAL A 125 14.47 -1.54 36.34
C VAL A 125 13.34 -0.92 35.51
N ALA A 126 12.32 -0.35 36.15
CA ALA A 126 11.22 0.33 35.44
C ALA A 126 11.74 1.49 34.58
N VAL A 127 12.64 2.33 35.10
CA VAL A 127 13.26 3.43 34.34
C VAL A 127 13.98 2.92 33.10
N VAL A 128 14.79 1.87 33.23
CA VAL A 128 15.49 1.27 32.06
C VAL A 128 14.49 0.83 30.99
N PHE A 129 13.43 0.11 31.38
CA PHE A 129 12.42 -0.32 30.42
C PHE A 129 11.61 0.85 29.82
N THR A 130 11.39 1.94 30.55
CA THR A 130 10.76 3.14 29.98
C THR A 130 11.64 3.79 28.91
N VAL A 131 12.97 3.85 29.11
CA VAL A 131 13.91 4.35 28.09
C VAL A 131 13.88 3.44 26.85
N LEU A 132 13.89 2.12 27.04
CA LEU A 132 13.76 1.17 25.94
C LEU A 132 12.44 1.33 25.18
N ALA A 133 11.33 1.57 25.89
CA ALA A 133 10.04 1.84 25.25
C ALA A 133 10.06 3.12 24.42
N ILE A 134 10.68 4.20 24.91
CA ILE A 134 10.83 5.46 24.17
C ILE A 134 11.64 5.24 22.88
N LEU A 135 12.74 4.48 22.95
CA LEU A 135 13.52 4.10 21.77
C LEU A 135 12.69 3.26 20.79
N GLY A 136 11.94 2.29 21.31
CA GLY A 136 11.03 1.46 20.52
C GLY A 136 9.97 2.28 19.79
N VAL A 137 9.34 3.24 20.47
CA VAL A 137 8.36 4.17 19.89
C VAL A 137 8.96 4.93 18.70
N GLY A 138 10.17 5.49 18.85
CA GLY A 138 10.83 6.22 17.77
C GLY A 138 11.07 5.35 16.53
N LEU A 139 11.47 4.08 16.73
CA LEU A 139 11.65 3.12 15.64
C LEU A 139 10.32 2.74 14.98
N VAL A 140 9.25 2.55 15.74
CA VAL A 140 7.92 2.22 15.20
C VAL A 140 7.39 3.37 14.36
N LEU A 141 7.44 4.62 14.85
CA LEU A 141 6.97 5.79 14.12
C LEU A 141 7.77 6.00 12.83
N GLY A 142 9.10 5.86 12.90
CA GLY A 142 9.97 5.95 11.72
C GLY A 142 9.70 4.84 10.69
N GLY A 143 9.50 3.60 11.15
CA GLY A 143 9.15 2.46 10.31
C GLY A 143 7.79 2.62 9.64
N ASN A 144 6.76 2.98 10.42
CA ASN A 144 5.39 3.21 9.96
C ASN A 144 5.33 4.33 8.90
N ALA A 145 5.90 5.50 9.18
CA ALA A 145 5.87 6.63 8.25
C ALA A 145 6.58 6.32 6.92
N LYS A 146 7.76 5.70 6.98
CA LYS A 146 8.50 5.33 5.77
C LYS A 146 7.83 4.21 4.99
N PHE A 147 7.24 3.23 5.67
CA PHE A 147 6.44 2.19 5.01
C PHE A 147 5.23 2.79 4.30
N HIS A 148 4.45 3.62 4.99
CA HIS A 148 3.26 4.27 4.44
C HIS A 148 3.59 5.12 3.20
N SER A 149 4.62 5.97 3.29
CA SER A 149 5.07 6.78 2.16
C SER A 149 5.49 5.93 0.96
N ARG A 150 6.27 4.85 1.17
CA ARG A 150 6.73 4.00 0.07
C ARG A 150 5.62 3.16 -0.54
N ALA A 151 4.69 2.64 0.27
CA ALA A 151 3.53 1.91 -0.21
C ALA A 151 2.65 2.81 -1.09
N LYS A 152 2.44 4.06 -0.68
CA LYS A 152 1.69 5.04 -1.47
C LYS A 152 2.34 5.32 -2.83
N THR A 153 3.66 5.52 -2.88
CA THR A 153 4.37 5.71 -4.15
C THR A 153 4.22 4.51 -5.10
N VAL A 154 4.29 3.28 -4.58
CA VAL A 154 4.08 2.08 -5.41
C VAL A 154 2.67 2.05 -6.00
N ILE A 155 1.65 2.39 -5.21
CA ILE A 155 0.27 2.46 -5.70
C ILE A 155 0.12 3.58 -6.72
N ASP A 156 0.73 4.74 -6.48
CA ASP A 156 0.66 5.87 -7.42
C ASP A 156 1.26 5.46 -8.78
N ILE A 157 2.44 4.83 -8.81
CA ILE A 157 3.03 4.29 -10.06
C ILE A 157 2.08 3.33 -10.78
N ILE A 158 1.48 2.36 -10.06
CA ILE A 158 0.56 1.37 -10.67
C ILE A 158 -0.68 2.06 -11.27
N ILE A 159 -1.23 3.06 -10.58
CA ILE A 159 -2.43 3.76 -11.07
C ILE A 159 -2.08 4.68 -12.24
N ASP A 160 -0.96 5.40 -12.16
CA ASP A 160 -0.51 6.28 -13.23
C ASP A 160 -0.22 5.45 -14.50
N THR A 161 0.32 4.22 -14.35
CA THR A 161 0.47 3.26 -15.46
C THR A 161 -0.87 2.85 -16.09
N ALA A 162 -1.90 2.65 -15.26
CA ALA A 162 -3.24 2.28 -15.75
C ALA A 162 -3.97 3.44 -16.42
N ASP A 163 -3.77 4.67 -15.92
CA ASP A 163 -4.28 5.89 -16.52
C ASP A 163 -3.56 6.18 -17.84
N GLU A 164 -2.24 6.02 -17.90
CA GLU A 164 -1.46 6.13 -19.14
C GLU A 164 -1.95 5.14 -20.20
N ALA A 165 -2.12 3.87 -19.86
CA ALA A 165 -2.69 2.88 -20.77
C ALA A 165 -4.10 3.27 -21.25
N SER A 166 -4.94 3.79 -20.36
CA SER A 166 -6.29 4.26 -20.70
C SER A 166 -6.25 5.45 -21.65
N ASP A 167 -5.33 6.39 -21.44
CA ASP A 167 -5.16 7.58 -22.27
C ASP A 167 -4.58 7.24 -23.64
N THR A 168 -3.65 6.28 -23.72
CA THR A 168 -3.17 5.73 -25.01
C THR A 168 -4.33 5.14 -25.81
N ILE A 169 -5.19 4.34 -25.18
CA ILE A 169 -6.39 3.77 -25.85
C ILE A 169 -7.34 4.90 -26.27
N ARG A 170 -7.59 5.90 -25.42
CA ARG A 170 -8.46 7.04 -25.76
C ARG A 170 -7.93 7.84 -26.95
N ASN A 171 -6.65 8.20 -26.95
CA ASN A 171 -6.03 8.91 -28.06
C ASN A 171 -6.12 8.09 -29.36
N THR A 172 -5.94 6.78 -29.27
CA THR A 172 -6.12 5.85 -30.40
C THR A 172 -7.56 5.85 -30.91
N THR A 173 -8.54 5.70 -30.02
CA THR A 173 -9.96 5.71 -30.43
C THR A 173 -10.40 7.06 -30.99
N GLN A 174 -9.81 8.16 -30.50
CA GLN A 174 -10.03 9.49 -31.06
C GLN A 174 -9.46 9.57 -32.48
N ALA A 175 -8.23 9.09 -32.73
CA ALA A 175 -7.67 9.02 -34.07
C ALA A 175 -8.53 8.17 -35.02
N MET A 176 -9.11 7.06 -34.56
CA MET A 176 -10.05 6.24 -35.33
C MET A 176 -11.38 6.96 -35.64
N LYS A 177 -11.98 7.66 -34.66
CA LYS A 177 -13.22 8.44 -34.83
C LYS A 177 -13.00 9.57 -35.85
N ASP A 178 -11.86 10.25 -35.73
CA ASP A 178 -11.44 11.32 -36.62
C ASP A 178 -11.20 10.83 -38.05
N MET A 179 -10.56 9.67 -38.23
CA MET A 179 -10.41 9.06 -39.55
C MET A 179 -11.77 8.78 -40.20
N ASN A 180 -12.73 8.29 -39.41
CA ASN A 180 -14.08 8.02 -39.90
C ASN A 180 -14.83 9.29 -40.35
N THR A 181 -14.77 10.37 -39.56
CA THR A 181 -15.44 11.64 -39.91
C THR A 181 -14.79 12.29 -41.13
N THR A 182 -13.47 12.29 -41.18
CA THR A 182 -12.70 12.93 -42.26
C THR A 182 -12.90 12.19 -43.59
N LEU A 183 -12.92 10.86 -43.58
CA LEU A 183 -13.19 10.05 -44.76
C LEU A 183 -14.65 10.14 -45.24
N GLY A 184 -15.61 10.23 -44.31
CA GLY A 184 -17.02 10.45 -44.62
C GLY A 184 -17.26 11.77 -45.35
N ASN A 185 -16.61 12.85 -44.90
CA ASN A 185 -16.74 14.17 -45.52
C ASN A 185 -16.05 14.26 -46.89
N ALA A 186 -14.92 13.58 -47.09
CA ALA A 186 -14.15 13.62 -48.34
C ALA A 186 -14.80 12.85 -49.51
N ASN A 187 -15.71 11.91 -49.24
CA ASN A 187 -16.38 11.12 -50.26
C ASN A 187 -17.72 11.69 -50.75
N GLY A 188 -18.19 12.82 -50.20
CA GLY A 188 -19.31 13.58 -50.75
C GLY A 188 -20.69 12.90 -50.77
N THR A 189 -20.85 11.75 -50.10
CA THR A 189 -22.12 11.02 -50.02
C THR A 189 -22.51 10.76 -48.57
N GLU A 190 -23.68 11.25 -48.18
CA GLU A 190 -24.41 10.93 -46.93
C GLU A 190 -24.73 9.44 -46.74
N SER A 191 -24.18 8.54 -47.56
CA SER A 191 -24.50 7.10 -47.61
C SER A 191 -23.30 6.16 -47.62
N SER A 192 -22.10 6.59 -47.20
CA SER A 192 -20.98 5.65 -46.99
C SER A 192 -21.09 4.97 -45.62
N ASP A 193 -22.14 4.16 -45.43
CA ASP A 193 -22.19 3.07 -44.43
C ASP A 193 -21.27 1.91 -44.86
N SER A 194 -20.03 2.27 -45.26
CA SER A 194 -19.02 1.33 -45.68
C SER A 194 -18.72 0.37 -44.53
N ARG A 195 -18.36 -0.86 -44.87
CA ARG A 195 -17.99 -1.87 -43.87
C ARG A 195 -16.85 -1.36 -42.96
N ALA A 196 -15.94 -0.54 -43.50
CA ALA A 196 -14.83 0.09 -42.79
C ALA A 196 -15.30 1.15 -41.77
N THR A 197 -16.18 2.07 -42.17
CA THR A 197 -16.77 3.09 -41.27
C THR A 197 -17.50 2.47 -40.09
N ARG A 198 -18.30 1.41 -40.33
CA ARG A 198 -18.97 0.66 -39.26
C ARG A 198 -17.99 -0.06 -38.34
N PHE A 199 -16.93 -0.64 -38.91
CA PHE A 199 -15.88 -1.30 -38.14
C PHE A 199 -15.17 -0.29 -37.23
N LEU A 200 -14.64 0.81 -37.77
CA LEU A 200 -13.98 1.87 -37.00
C LEU A 200 -14.88 2.41 -35.89
N THR A 201 -16.15 2.64 -36.19
CA THR A 201 -17.13 3.15 -35.21
C THR A 201 -17.40 2.14 -34.09
N ARG A 202 -17.54 0.85 -34.41
CA ARG A 202 -17.77 -0.19 -33.39
C ARG A 202 -16.52 -0.42 -32.53
N THR A 203 -15.36 -0.55 -33.17
CA THR A 203 -14.07 -0.79 -32.51
C THR A 203 -13.69 0.39 -31.62
N SER A 204 -13.80 1.62 -32.12
CA SER A 204 -13.49 2.81 -31.31
C SER A 204 -14.39 2.94 -30.09
N ARG A 205 -15.69 2.61 -30.18
CA ARG A 205 -16.59 2.59 -29.01
C ARG A 205 -16.22 1.50 -28.01
N ALA A 206 -15.99 0.27 -28.48
CA ALA A 206 -15.63 -0.84 -27.61
C ALA A 206 -14.32 -0.58 -26.84
N LEU A 207 -13.32 -0.02 -27.51
CA LEU A 207 -12.05 0.36 -26.90
C LEU A 207 -12.20 1.54 -25.92
N ASP A 208 -13.04 2.54 -26.25
CA ASP A 208 -13.31 3.69 -25.38
C ASP A 208 -14.04 3.26 -24.10
N ASP A 209 -15.02 2.35 -24.21
CA ASP A 209 -15.68 1.71 -23.08
C ASP A 209 -14.69 0.94 -22.20
N GLN A 210 -13.76 0.19 -22.83
CA GLN A 210 -12.72 -0.55 -22.11
C GLN A 210 -11.74 0.39 -21.37
N ALA A 211 -11.28 1.47 -22.02
CA ALA A 211 -10.43 2.48 -21.39
C ALA A 211 -11.13 3.21 -20.23
N ALA A 212 -12.42 3.52 -20.41
CA ALA A 212 -13.24 4.08 -19.33
C ALA A 212 -13.39 3.10 -18.16
N ASN A 213 -13.48 1.79 -18.43
CA ASN A 213 -13.55 0.77 -17.40
C ASN A 213 -12.22 0.63 -16.64
N ILE A 214 -11.07 0.58 -17.36
CA ILE A 214 -9.73 0.50 -16.76
C ILE A 214 -9.49 1.67 -15.80
N SER A 215 -9.62 2.92 -16.28
CA SER A 215 -9.45 4.13 -15.47
C SER A 215 -10.40 4.19 -14.27
N ARG A 216 -11.67 3.77 -14.45
CA ARG A 216 -12.65 3.70 -13.36
C ARG A 216 -12.26 2.68 -12.30
N HIS A 217 -11.87 1.46 -12.70
CA HIS A 217 -11.45 0.42 -11.77
C HIS A 217 -10.16 0.79 -11.04
N ALA A 218 -9.17 1.32 -11.76
CA ALA A 218 -7.94 1.85 -11.18
C ALA A 218 -8.23 2.93 -10.12
N SER A 219 -8.99 3.97 -10.47
CA SER A 219 -9.36 5.04 -9.54
C SER A 219 -10.17 4.56 -8.33
N LYS A 220 -11.09 3.61 -8.52
CA LYS A 220 -11.84 2.99 -7.42
C LYS A 220 -10.90 2.23 -6.48
N ASN A 221 -10.02 1.40 -7.03
CA ASN A 221 -9.07 0.61 -6.26
C ASN A 221 -8.06 1.50 -5.53
N ARG A 222 -7.55 2.55 -6.18
CA ARG A 222 -6.69 3.58 -5.55
C ARG A 222 -7.32 4.13 -4.27
N ARG A 223 -8.60 4.51 -4.33
CA ARG A 223 -9.32 5.05 -3.17
C ARG A 223 -9.47 4.03 -2.05
N LEU A 224 -9.80 2.78 -2.36
CA LEU A 224 -9.94 1.71 -1.36
C LEU A 224 -8.60 1.41 -0.67
N ILE A 225 -7.53 1.22 -1.46
CA ILE A 225 -6.21 0.87 -0.93
C ILE A 225 -5.62 2.05 -0.15
N ASN A 226 -5.69 3.28 -0.66
CA ASN A 226 -5.23 4.47 0.07
C ASN A 226 -6.00 4.68 1.37
N ARG A 227 -7.32 4.44 1.37
CA ARG A 227 -8.12 4.49 2.61
C ARG A 227 -7.62 3.45 3.61
N GLY A 228 -7.38 2.21 3.18
CA GLY A 228 -6.83 1.16 4.04
C GLY A 228 -5.46 1.50 4.63
N LEU A 229 -4.51 1.94 3.79
CA LEU A 229 -3.17 2.35 4.24
C LEU A 229 -3.21 3.56 5.17
N ASN A 230 -4.08 4.54 4.91
CA ASN A 230 -4.27 5.69 5.78
C ASN A 230 -4.83 5.27 7.15
N ILE A 231 -5.82 4.37 7.18
CA ILE A 231 -6.39 3.85 8.43
C ILE A 231 -5.29 3.16 9.26
N VAL A 232 -4.52 2.25 8.66
CA VAL A 232 -3.43 1.56 9.36
C VAL A 232 -2.39 2.55 9.87
N TYR A 233 -1.98 3.51 9.04
CA TYR A 233 -1.00 4.55 9.42
C TYR A 233 -1.48 5.39 10.60
N ILE A 234 -2.72 5.91 10.54
CA ILE A 234 -3.30 6.78 11.56
C ILE A 234 -3.48 6.03 12.87
N ILE A 235 -4.13 4.86 12.86
CA ILE A 235 -4.41 4.11 14.10
C ILE A 235 -3.10 3.63 14.74
N THR A 236 -2.12 3.17 13.95
CA THR A 236 -0.79 2.81 14.48
C THR A 236 -0.14 4.03 15.12
N THR A 237 -0.12 5.18 14.46
CA THR A 237 0.49 6.41 14.98
C THR A 237 -0.17 6.86 16.28
N VAL A 238 -1.51 6.88 16.34
CA VAL A 238 -2.25 7.25 17.55
C VAL A 238 -1.95 6.28 18.70
N THR A 239 -1.98 4.98 18.44
CA THR A 239 -1.69 3.94 19.44
C THR A 239 -0.29 4.09 20.03
N ILE A 240 0.71 4.35 19.17
CA ILE A 240 2.10 4.47 19.57
C ILE A 240 2.36 5.78 20.31
N SER A 241 1.73 6.88 19.90
CA SER A 241 1.76 8.15 20.64
C SER A 241 1.12 8.03 22.02
N LEU A 242 -0.03 7.34 22.14
CA LEU A 242 -0.66 7.06 23.43
C LEU A 242 0.22 6.16 24.30
N THR A 243 0.96 5.23 23.69
CA THR A 243 1.94 4.38 24.40
C THR A 243 3.07 5.21 24.98
N LEU A 244 3.59 6.18 24.22
CA LEU A 244 4.62 7.10 24.70
C LEU A 244 4.15 7.90 25.93
N VAL A 245 2.98 8.52 25.83
CA VAL A 245 2.40 9.29 26.94
C VAL A 245 2.19 8.40 28.16
N SER A 246 1.62 7.20 27.96
CA SER A 246 1.31 6.28 29.07
C SER A 246 2.57 5.81 29.79
N VAL A 247 3.64 5.50 29.05
CA VAL A 247 4.92 5.05 29.64
C VAL A 247 5.60 6.18 30.42
N ILE A 248 5.54 7.42 29.94
CA ILE A 248 6.07 8.58 30.67
C ILE A 248 5.23 8.83 31.93
N SER A 249 3.90 8.77 31.83
CA SER A 249 2.99 8.94 32.97
C SER A 249 3.21 7.90 34.06
N LEU A 250 3.64 6.68 33.73
CA LEU A 250 3.93 5.64 34.74
C LEU A 250 5.08 6.01 35.68
N LEU A 251 5.95 6.95 35.30
CA LEU A 251 7.03 7.45 36.17
C LEU A 251 6.55 8.50 37.18
N GLY A 252 5.37 9.09 36.97
CA GLY A 252 4.79 10.12 37.85
C GLY A 252 3.90 9.54 38.95
N GLU A 253 3.76 10.28 40.05
CA GLU A 253 2.84 9.94 41.14
C GLU A 253 1.40 10.38 40.80
N PHE A 254 0.70 9.60 39.98
CA PHE A 254 -0.69 9.88 39.61
C PHE A 254 -1.70 9.14 40.50
N GLN A 255 -2.78 9.84 40.87
CA GLN A 255 -3.86 9.33 41.72
C GLN A 255 -4.65 8.18 41.07
N ASP A 256 -4.67 8.11 39.73
CA ASP A 256 -5.37 7.10 38.92
C ASP A 256 -4.46 5.97 38.39
N PHE A 257 -3.48 5.56 39.20
CA PHE A 257 -2.45 4.58 38.82
C PHE A 257 -2.99 3.25 38.24
N ILE A 258 -4.14 2.77 38.73
CA ILE A 258 -4.76 1.51 38.24
C ILE A 258 -5.32 1.67 36.82
N GLN A 259 -5.94 2.81 36.52
CA GLN A 259 -6.49 3.09 35.19
C GLN A 259 -5.36 3.19 34.16
N LEU A 260 -4.22 3.78 34.54
CA LEU A 260 -3.04 3.87 33.70
C LEU A 260 -2.43 2.50 33.38
N ILE A 261 -2.38 1.58 34.36
CA ILE A 261 -1.97 0.18 34.11
C ILE A 261 -2.93 -0.51 33.13
N ALA A 262 -4.23 -0.31 33.30
CA ALA A 262 -5.23 -0.88 32.39
C ALA A 262 -5.08 -0.33 30.96
N LEU A 263 -4.81 0.97 30.81
CA LEU A 263 -4.51 1.60 29.52
C LEU A 263 -3.23 1.05 28.88
N CYS A 264 -2.14 0.92 29.65
CA CYS A 264 -0.89 0.33 29.15
C CYS A 264 -1.10 -1.12 28.69
N TRP A 265 -1.96 -1.86 29.37
CA TRP A 265 -2.32 -3.21 29.01
C TRP A 265 -3.11 -3.26 27.69
N THR A 266 -4.11 -2.39 27.48
CA THR A 266 -4.85 -2.34 26.20
C THR A 266 -3.96 -1.91 25.04
N LEU A 267 -3.07 -0.94 25.27
CA LEU A 267 -2.09 -0.51 24.27
C LEU A 267 -1.10 -1.64 23.90
N ALA A 268 -0.70 -2.47 24.86
CA ALA A 268 0.13 -3.65 24.58
C ALA A 268 -0.61 -4.68 23.71
N VAL A 269 -1.92 -4.90 23.92
CA VAL A 269 -2.75 -5.75 23.04
C VAL A 269 -2.74 -5.20 21.61
N LEU A 270 -2.93 -3.89 21.45
CA LEU A 270 -2.91 -3.24 20.13
C LEU A 270 -1.53 -3.32 19.47
N CYS A 271 -0.43 -3.17 20.22
CA CYS A 271 0.92 -3.31 19.66
C CYS A 271 1.18 -4.73 19.13
N TRP A 272 0.72 -5.77 19.83
CA TRP A 272 0.79 -7.16 19.34
C TRP A 272 -0.07 -7.39 18.09
N LEU A 273 -1.26 -6.77 18.04
CA LEU A 273 -2.13 -6.81 16.86
C LEU A 273 -1.44 -6.16 15.65
N PHE A 274 -0.88 -4.95 15.81
CA PHE A 274 -0.14 -4.27 14.75
C PHE A 274 1.10 -5.03 14.32
N PHE A 275 1.83 -5.66 15.25
CA PHE A 275 2.92 -6.54 14.89
C PHE A 275 2.47 -7.65 13.91
N GLY A 276 1.31 -8.27 14.14
CA GLY A 276 0.72 -9.23 13.20
C GLY A 276 0.37 -8.60 11.84
N ILE A 277 -0.22 -7.40 11.84
CA ILE A 277 -0.59 -6.67 10.60
C ILE A 277 0.67 -6.33 9.78
N TYR A 278 1.74 -5.80 10.39
CA TYR A 278 2.97 -5.46 9.66
C TYR A 278 3.75 -6.68 9.19
N LEU A 279 3.65 -7.83 9.88
CA LEU A 279 4.17 -9.09 9.37
C LEU A 279 3.42 -9.54 8.11
N PHE A 280 2.09 -9.49 8.14
CA PHE A 280 1.26 -9.74 6.98
C PHE A 280 1.65 -8.82 5.82
N LEU A 281 1.75 -7.50 6.06
CA LEU A 281 2.13 -6.52 5.04
C LEU A 281 3.53 -6.76 4.48
N GLN A 282 4.48 -7.21 5.30
CA GLN A 282 5.81 -7.57 4.80
C GLN A 282 5.74 -8.76 3.84
N ASN A 283 5.02 -9.83 4.20
CA ASN A 283 4.92 -11.01 3.36
C ASN A 283 4.16 -10.69 2.06
N PHE A 284 3.04 -9.97 2.15
CA PHE A 284 2.32 -9.48 0.98
C PHE A 284 3.20 -8.64 0.05
N ALA A 285 4.00 -7.72 0.61
CA ALA A 285 4.94 -6.92 -0.18
C ALA A 285 6.05 -7.77 -0.81
N ASN A 286 6.52 -8.80 -0.12
CA ASN A 286 7.51 -9.73 -0.67
C ASN A 286 6.92 -10.54 -1.83
N ASP A 287 5.72 -11.10 -1.66
CA ASP A 287 5.01 -11.86 -2.68
C ASP A 287 4.73 -10.97 -3.91
N THR A 288 4.27 -9.73 -3.70
CA THR A 288 4.05 -8.76 -4.78
C THR A 288 5.34 -8.43 -5.54
N CYS A 289 6.45 -8.20 -4.84
CA CYS A 289 7.74 -7.91 -5.47
C CYS A 289 8.30 -9.13 -6.24
N THR A 290 8.10 -10.34 -5.73
CA THR A 290 8.48 -11.57 -6.45
C THR A 290 7.62 -11.76 -7.69
N ALA A 291 6.33 -11.44 -7.64
CA ALA A 291 5.45 -11.44 -8.82
C ALA A 291 5.91 -10.42 -9.87
N PHE A 292 6.31 -9.21 -9.46
CA PHE A 292 6.88 -8.24 -10.40
C PHE A 292 8.21 -8.72 -11.00
N GLU A 293 9.06 -9.39 -10.23
CA GLU A 293 10.30 -9.98 -10.71
C GLU A 293 10.04 -11.11 -11.73
N SER A 294 9.07 -11.99 -11.46
CA SER A 294 8.68 -13.05 -12.40
C SER A 294 8.09 -12.48 -13.69
N PHE A 295 7.30 -11.41 -13.60
CA PHE A 295 6.82 -10.68 -14.78
C PHE A 295 7.96 -10.12 -15.64
N GLN A 296 9.01 -9.57 -15.04
CA GLN A 296 10.16 -9.07 -15.81
C GLN A 296 10.91 -10.18 -16.57
N GLN A 297 10.92 -11.39 -16.02
CA GLN A 297 11.54 -12.56 -16.65
C GLN A 297 10.67 -13.10 -17.79
N ASN A 298 9.36 -13.23 -17.57
CA ASN A 298 8.42 -13.68 -18.60
C ASN A 298 7.06 -12.98 -18.45
N PRO A 299 6.77 -11.92 -19.22
CA PRO A 299 5.54 -11.14 -19.07
C PRO A 299 4.28 -11.88 -19.54
N TYR A 300 4.42 -12.94 -20.34
CA TYR A 300 3.28 -13.65 -20.95
C TYR A 300 2.82 -14.86 -20.10
N ASN A 301 3.72 -15.45 -19.31
CA ASN A 301 3.41 -16.60 -18.46
C ASN A 301 4.01 -16.43 -17.06
N ASN A 302 3.24 -15.79 -16.17
CA ASN A 302 3.61 -15.54 -14.77
C ASN A 302 2.36 -15.39 -13.88
N SER A 303 2.57 -15.19 -12.59
CA SER A 303 1.51 -15.06 -11.57
C SER A 303 0.55 -13.88 -11.79
N LEU A 304 0.98 -12.84 -12.52
CA LEU A 304 0.13 -11.70 -12.88
C LEU A 304 -0.65 -11.90 -14.18
N SER A 305 -0.48 -13.02 -14.91
CA SER A 305 -1.19 -13.25 -16.19
C SER A 305 -2.72 -13.23 -16.04
N SER A 306 -3.26 -13.56 -14.86
CA SER A 306 -4.71 -13.46 -14.58
C SER A 306 -5.21 -12.03 -14.39
N ILE A 307 -4.30 -11.08 -14.12
CA ILE A 307 -4.59 -9.67 -13.83
C ILE A 307 -4.24 -8.80 -15.04
N LEU A 308 -3.13 -9.11 -15.70
CA LEU A 308 -2.57 -8.39 -16.84
C LEU A 308 -2.56 -9.32 -18.06
N PRO A 309 -3.53 -9.19 -18.98
CA PRO A 309 -3.68 -10.09 -20.13
C PRO A 309 -2.68 -9.75 -21.25
N CYS A 310 -1.37 -9.74 -20.95
CA CYS A 310 -0.32 -9.41 -21.91
C CYS A 310 -0.22 -10.40 -23.08
N ASP A 311 -0.60 -11.66 -22.87
CA ASP A 311 -0.68 -12.67 -23.94
C ASP A 311 -1.82 -12.36 -24.93
N GLU A 312 -2.99 -11.98 -24.42
CA GLU A 312 -4.11 -11.56 -25.28
C GLU A 312 -3.78 -10.26 -26.02
N LEU A 313 -3.14 -9.30 -25.35
CA LEU A 313 -2.65 -8.06 -25.97
C LEU A 313 -1.65 -8.36 -27.08
N LEU A 314 -0.72 -9.30 -26.88
CA LEU A 314 0.27 -9.68 -27.89
C LEU A 314 -0.36 -10.22 -29.18
N SER A 315 -1.54 -10.85 -29.10
CA SER A 315 -2.27 -11.30 -30.31
C SER A 315 -2.64 -10.14 -31.25
N ALA A 316 -2.80 -8.92 -30.71
CA ALA A 316 -3.07 -7.71 -31.48
C ALA A 316 -1.83 -7.16 -32.20
N ARG A 317 -0.63 -7.70 -31.96
CA ARG A 317 0.60 -7.31 -32.67
C ARG A 317 0.47 -7.47 -34.18
N SER A 318 -0.14 -8.57 -34.62
CA SER A 318 -0.40 -8.81 -36.05
C SER A 318 -1.18 -7.68 -36.72
N VAL A 319 -2.11 -7.05 -35.99
CA VAL A 319 -2.89 -5.92 -36.50
C VAL A 319 -2.02 -4.66 -36.60
N LEU A 320 -1.11 -4.44 -35.65
CA LEU A 320 -0.13 -3.34 -35.74
C LEU A 320 0.85 -3.56 -36.90
N ASP A 321 1.30 -4.80 -37.13
CA ASP A 321 2.18 -5.17 -38.24
C ASP A 321 1.49 -4.94 -39.60
N ASP A 322 0.21 -5.29 -39.74
CA ASP A 322 -0.57 -5.00 -40.95
C ASP A 322 -0.72 -3.49 -41.21
N VAL A 323 -0.83 -2.69 -40.14
CA VAL A 323 -0.87 -1.22 -40.22
C VAL A 323 0.48 -0.65 -40.65
N SER A 324 1.57 -1.11 -40.05
CA SER A 324 2.92 -0.63 -40.38
C SER A 324 3.32 -1.01 -41.81
N SER A 325 3.05 -2.25 -42.24
CA SER A 325 3.29 -2.68 -43.61
C SER A 325 2.43 -1.90 -44.61
N GLY A 326 1.15 -1.69 -44.29
CA GLY A 326 0.23 -0.94 -45.15
C GLY A 326 0.66 0.51 -45.35
N ILE A 327 1.13 1.19 -44.29
CA ILE A 327 1.65 2.56 -44.42
C ILE A 327 2.98 2.57 -45.19
N PHE A 328 3.87 1.60 -44.92
CA PHE A 328 5.14 1.49 -45.62
C PHE A 328 4.95 1.35 -47.13
N ASP A 329 4.07 0.42 -47.56
CA ASP A 329 3.77 0.18 -48.97
C ASP A 329 3.12 1.40 -49.62
N LEU A 330 2.15 2.04 -48.95
CA LEU A 330 1.50 3.25 -49.42
C LEU A 330 2.51 4.38 -49.69
N VAL A 331 3.41 4.66 -48.74
CA VAL A 331 4.40 5.73 -48.90
C VAL A 331 5.36 5.43 -50.04
N ASN A 332 5.80 4.18 -50.17
CA ASN A 332 6.72 3.78 -51.24
C ASN A 332 6.05 3.83 -52.62
N GLU A 333 4.78 3.44 -52.72
CA GLU A 333 4.01 3.56 -53.97
C GLU A 333 3.91 5.03 -54.41
N VAL A 334 3.57 5.93 -53.49
CA VAL A 334 3.50 7.37 -53.79
C VAL A 334 4.87 7.91 -54.21
N ASN A 335 5.94 7.56 -53.49
CA ASN A 335 7.30 7.97 -53.84
C ASN A 335 7.72 7.45 -55.23
N ASN A 336 7.41 6.20 -55.57
CA ASN A 336 7.71 5.62 -56.89
C ASN A 336 6.94 6.33 -58.02
N ASN A 337 5.68 6.70 -57.78
CA ASN A 337 4.87 7.45 -58.75
C ASN A 337 5.38 8.88 -58.94
N ILE A 338 5.80 9.57 -57.86
CA ILE A 338 6.44 10.89 -57.93
C ILE A 338 7.77 10.79 -58.70
N SER A 339 8.57 9.77 -58.39
CA SER A 339 9.83 9.49 -59.07
C SER A 339 9.65 9.37 -60.59
N THR A 340 8.70 8.52 -60.99
CA THR A 340 8.44 8.19 -62.40
C THR A 340 7.83 9.37 -63.17
N SER A 341 6.92 10.12 -62.54
CA SER A 341 6.14 11.16 -63.22
C SER A 341 6.79 12.54 -63.19
N TYR A 342 7.60 12.82 -62.16
CA TYR A 342 8.12 14.17 -61.89
C TYR A 342 9.62 14.22 -61.55
N GLY A 343 10.34 13.09 -61.59
CA GLY A 343 11.81 13.07 -61.56
C GLY A 343 12.43 13.27 -60.17
N ASN A 344 11.92 12.61 -59.12
CA ASN A 344 12.45 12.66 -57.75
C ASN A 344 12.55 14.08 -57.13
N ILE A 345 11.75 15.03 -57.62
CA ILE A 345 11.72 16.41 -57.10
C ILE A 345 11.28 16.51 -55.63
N VAL A 346 10.57 15.50 -55.13
CA VAL A 346 10.03 15.44 -53.77
C VAL A 346 10.10 14.00 -53.27
N GLN A 347 10.46 13.83 -51.99
CA GLN A 347 10.45 12.55 -51.30
C GLN A 347 9.60 12.64 -50.03
N ILE A 348 8.64 11.74 -49.88
CA ILE A 348 7.82 11.58 -48.67
C ILE A 348 8.58 10.67 -47.70
N CYS A 349 8.66 11.10 -46.44
CA CYS A 349 9.22 10.34 -45.33
C CYS A 349 8.41 9.07 -45.11
N ASN A 350 9.09 7.91 -45.26
CA ASN A 350 8.57 6.64 -44.79
C ASN A 350 9.13 6.37 -43.40
N PRO A 351 8.32 6.43 -42.34
CA PRO A 351 8.81 6.30 -40.97
C PRO A 351 9.00 4.84 -40.55
N PHE A 352 8.80 3.85 -41.43
CA PHE A 352 8.94 2.43 -41.12
C PHE A 352 10.16 1.81 -41.81
N SER A 353 10.81 0.85 -41.15
CA SER A 353 11.93 0.12 -41.74
C SER A 353 11.48 -0.86 -42.84
N PRO A 354 12.37 -1.27 -43.76
CA PRO A 354 12.04 -2.24 -44.80
C PRO A 354 11.58 -3.60 -44.24
N PRO A 355 10.90 -4.43 -45.06
CA PRO A 355 10.54 -5.78 -44.68
C PRO A 355 11.77 -6.59 -44.22
N PRO A 356 11.62 -7.53 -43.28
CA PRO A 356 10.36 -8.04 -42.75
C PRO A 356 9.86 -7.35 -41.45
N MET A 357 10.60 -6.39 -40.90
CA MET A 357 10.37 -5.91 -39.54
C MET A 357 9.41 -4.72 -39.42
N TYR A 358 9.33 -3.85 -40.43
CA TYR A 358 8.43 -2.68 -40.43
C TYR A 358 8.44 -1.86 -39.13
N GLU A 359 9.61 -1.73 -38.52
CA GLU A 359 9.80 -1.07 -37.24
C GLU A 359 9.64 0.44 -37.39
N TYR A 360 8.95 1.09 -36.45
CA TYR A 360 8.74 2.53 -36.48
C TYR A 360 10.03 3.29 -36.14
N GLN A 361 10.64 3.89 -37.16
CA GLN A 361 11.92 4.59 -37.12
C GLN A 361 11.80 5.99 -37.76
N PRO A 362 11.01 6.92 -37.19
CA PRO A 362 10.79 8.24 -37.77
C PRO A 362 12.07 9.10 -37.82
N SER A 363 13.08 8.76 -37.02
CA SER A 363 14.40 9.40 -37.04
C SER A 363 15.23 9.10 -38.28
N ASN A 364 14.91 8.03 -39.01
CA ASN A 364 15.67 7.58 -40.18
C ASN A 364 15.22 8.28 -41.47
N CYS A 365 14.22 9.15 -41.39
CA CYS A 365 13.79 9.95 -42.52
C CYS A 365 14.84 11.02 -42.89
N PRO A 366 15.17 11.19 -44.18
CA PRO A 366 16.06 12.25 -44.64
C PRO A 366 15.58 13.64 -44.20
N ALA A 367 16.50 14.54 -43.86
CA ALA A 367 16.16 15.88 -43.37
C ALA A 367 15.34 16.72 -44.38
N GLU A 368 15.47 16.42 -45.68
CA GLU A 368 14.76 17.10 -46.78
C GLU A 368 13.43 16.43 -47.15
N SER A 369 13.08 15.33 -46.49
CA SER A 369 11.84 14.59 -46.79
C SER A 369 10.62 15.23 -46.14
N ILE A 370 9.47 15.12 -46.81
CA ILE A 370 8.20 15.69 -46.35
C ILE A 370 7.48 14.66 -45.48
N ARG A 371 7.05 15.06 -44.28
CA ARG A 371 6.21 14.21 -43.43
C ARG A 371 4.81 14.11 -44.02
N ILE A 372 4.14 12.97 -43.83
CA ILE A 372 2.80 12.75 -44.38
C ILE A 372 1.83 13.86 -43.98
N GLY A 373 1.82 14.29 -42.71
CA GLY A 373 0.97 15.39 -42.25
C GLY A 373 1.26 16.76 -42.86
N ASP A 374 2.45 16.97 -43.43
CA ASP A 374 2.84 18.24 -44.07
C ASP A 374 2.46 18.31 -45.55
N ILE A 375 2.03 17.19 -46.16
CA ILE A 375 1.68 17.11 -47.58
C ILE A 375 0.62 18.15 -47.97
N PRO A 376 -0.50 18.33 -47.25
CA PRO A 376 -1.51 19.33 -47.64
C PRO A 376 -0.97 20.75 -47.62
N ARG A 377 -0.06 21.05 -46.68
CA ARG A 377 0.57 22.36 -46.57
C ARG A 377 1.47 22.64 -47.78
N VAL A 378 2.26 21.67 -48.20
CA VAL A 378 3.11 21.79 -49.39
C VAL A 378 2.26 21.86 -50.66
N LEU A 379 1.20 21.05 -50.75
CA LEU A 379 0.30 21.03 -51.90
C LEU A 379 -0.43 22.37 -52.09
N ARG A 380 -0.83 23.06 -51.01
CA ARG A 380 -1.42 24.42 -51.07
C ARG A 380 -0.49 25.49 -51.64
N LEU A 381 0.83 25.28 -51.59
CA LEU A 381 1.80 26.22 -52.18
C LEU A 381 1.93 26.06 -53.69
N LEU A 382 1.55 24.88 -54.22
CA LEU A 382 1.75 24.51 -55.62
C LEU A 382 0.44 24.46 -56.40
N THR A 383 -0.69 24.29 -55.70
CA THR A 383 -2.00 24.03 -56.30
C THR A 383 -3.05 25.00 -55.78
N CYS A 384 -4.04 25.30 -56.62
CA CYS A 384 -5.26 25.97 -56.21
C CYS A 384 -6.43 24.97 -56.25
N PRO A 385 -7.17 24.78 -55.15
CA PRO A 385 -8.43 24.04 -55.20
C PRO A 385 -9.41 24.81 -56.09
N ASP A 386 -10.06 24.12 -57.03
CA ASP A 386 -11.09 24.72 -57.89
C ASP A 386 -12.33 25.06 -57.06
N THR A 387 -12.34 26.24 -56.45
CA THR A 387 -13.47 26.81 -55.73
C THR A 387 -14.15 27.85 -56.63
N ASN A 388 -15.18 27.41 -57.35
CA ASN A 388 -16.22 28.24 -57.99
C ASN A 388 -15.78 29.66 -58.42
N GLY A 389 -14.80 29.76 -59.32
CA GLY A 389 -14.51 30.99 -60.07
C GLY A 389 -13.38 31.90 -59.58
N GLY A 390 -12.51 31.46 -58.66
CA GLY A 390 -11.25 32.16 -58.36
C GLY A 390 -10.18 31.92 -59.43
N THR A 391 -9.52 32.96 -59.93
CA THR A 391 -8.37 32.83 -60.84
C THR A 391 -7.15 32.30 -60.07
N CYS A 392 -6.71 31.08 -60.38
CA CYS A 392 -5.45 30.53 -59.88
C CYS A 392 -4.26 31.20 -60.59
N ASN A 393 -3.63 32.18 -59.94
CA ASN A 393 -2.48 32.88 -60.51
C ASN A 393 -1.19 32.10 -60.24
N GLY A 394 -0.74 31.33 -61.23
CA GLY A 394 0.58 30.69 -61.23
C GLY A 394 0.69 29.31 -60.54
N GLY A 395 -0.43 28.73 -60.08
CA GLY A 395 -0.50 27.38 -59.52
C GLY A 395 -1.23 26.38 -60.42
N ILE A 396 -1.16 25.09 -60.07
CA ILE A 396 -1.90 24.02 -60.76
C ILE A 396 -3.33 23.95 -60.22
N VAL A 397 -4.34 24.04 -61.09
CA VAL A 397 -5.74 23.89 -60.66
C VAL A 397 -6.03 22.41 -60.40
N VAL A 398 -6.50 22.09 -59.19
CA VAL A 398 -6.87 20.73 -58.77
C VAL A 398 -8.34 20.73 -58.33
N PRO A 399 -9.16 19.73 -58.72
CA PRO A 399 -10.53 19.63 -58.23
C PRO A 399 -10.58 19.67 -56.71
N ALA A 400 -11.43 20.53 -56.12
CA ALA A 400 -11.50 20.70 -54.67
C ALA A 400 -11.79 19.37 -53.92
N GLY A 401 -12.55 18.46 -54.53
CA GLY A 401 -12.79 17.13 -53.98
C GLY A 401 -11.53 16.29 -53.82
N ASP A 402 -10.62 16.32 -54.80
CA ASP A 402 -9.37 15.56 -54.75
C ASP A 402 -8.38 16.15 -53.76
N PHE A 403 -8.29 17.49 -53.71
CA PHE A 403 -7.51 18.17 -52.68
C PHE A 403 -7.99 17.81 -51.27
N ASN A 404 -9.30 17.88 -51.02
CA ASN A 404 -9.89 17.55 -49.72
C ASN A 404 -9.69 16.07 -49.34
N ARG A 405 -9.70 15.15 -50.33
CA ARG A 405 -9.35 13.74 -50.09
C ARG A 405 -7.91 13.57 -49.66
N VAL A 406 -6.96 14.20 -50.34
CA VAL A 406 -5.55 14.14 -49.96
C VAL A 406 -5.34 14.71 -48.56
N GLU A 407 -5.95 15.85 -48.24
CA GLU A 407 -5.92 16.43 -46.89
C GLU A 407 -6.50 15.48 -45.84
N ALA A 408 -7.62 14.83 -46.16
CA ALA A 408 -8.28 13.88 -45.27
C ALA A 408 -7.41 12.65 -44.96
N TYR A 409 -6.85 12.01 -45.99
CA TYR A 409 -6.02 10.82 -45.84
C TYR A 409 -4.73 11.12 -45.09
N THR A 410 -4.01 12.16 -45.51
CA THR A 410 -2.71 12.52 -44.92
C THR A 410 -2.85 12.94 -43.46
N THR A 411 -3.89 13.70 -43.10
CA THR A 411 -4.20 14.06 -41.70
C THR A 411 -4.55 12.82 -40.87
N SER A 412 -5.32 11.89 -41.44
CA SER A 412 -5.72 10.67 -40.72
C SER A 412 -4.54 9.73 -40.46
N VAL A 413 -3.66 9.57 -41.45
CA VAL A 413 -2.42 8.80 -41.30
C VAL A 413 -1.50 9.47 -40.29
N GLN A 414 -1.35 10.79 -40.32
CA GLN A 414 -0.54 11.49 -39.33
C GLN A 414 -1.04 11.27 -37.91
N ARG A 415 -2.36 11.38 -37.67
CA ARG A 415 -2.95 11.11 -36.34
C ARG A 415 -2.70 9.68 -35.88
N LEU A 416 -2.73 8.71 -36.79
CA LEU A 416 -2.39 7.32 -36.49
C LEU A 416 -0.91 7.16 -36.13
N LEU A 417 -0.01 7.82 -36.87
CA LEU A 417 1.42 7.82 -36.59
C LEU A 417 1.74 8.47 -35.23
N ASP A 418 1.02 9.52 -34.84
CA ASP A 418 1.22 10.20 -33.55
C ASP A 418 0.89 9.29 -32.35
N VAL A 419 -0.04 8.35 -32.50
CA VAL A 419 -0.43 7.40 -31.44
C VAL A 419 0.26 6.04 -31.55
N TYR A 420 0.92 5.75 -32.68
CA TYR A 420 1.54 4.46 -32.97
C TYR A 420 2.52 3.97 -31.89
N PRO A 421 3.49 4.79 -31.41
CA PRO A 421 4.44 4.32 -30.39
C PRO A 421 3.76 3.91 -29.08
N GLY A 422 2.68 4.59 -28.71
CA GLY A 422 1.90 4.26 -27.52
C GLY A 422 1.17 2.92 -27.68
N MET A 423 0.54 2.70 -28.84
CA MET A 423 -0.14 1.43 -29.14
C MET A 423 0.84 0.26 -29.14
N GLU A 424 2.00 0.43 -29.75
CA GLU A 424 3.07 -0.57 -29.78
C GLU A 424 3.55 -0.92 -28.37
N SER A 425 3.88 0.10 -27.56
CA SER A 425 4.26 -0.11 -26.15
C SER A 425 3.15 -0.80 -25.34
N LEU A 426 1.88 -0.52 -25.61
CA LEU A 426 0.76 -1.14 -24.89
C LEU A 426 0.59 -2.62 -25.27
N VAL A 427 0.64 -2.94 -26.57
CA VAL A 427 0.51 -4.31 -27.10
C VAL A 427 1.66 -5.20 -26.63
N GLU A 428 2.88 -4.66 -26.55
CA GLU A 428 4.04 -5.40 -26.03
C GLU A 428 4.14 -5.39 -24.49
N CYS A 429 3.17 -4.79 -23.80
CA CYS A 429 3.22 -4.56 -22.34
C CYS A 429 4.46 -3.77 -21.87
N GLY A 430 5.08 -2.99 -22.75
CA GLY A 430 6.24 -2.14 -22.48
C GLY A 430 5.97 -1.12 -21.37
N THR A 431 4.82 -0.46 -21.39
CA THR A 431 4.43 0.52 -20.35
C THR A 431 4.37 -0.11 -18.95
N VAL A 432 3.74 -1.28 -18.85
CA VAL A 432 3.67 -2.05 -17.58
C VAL A 432 5.04 -2.55 -17.15
N ARG A 433 5.83 -3.02 -18.11
CA ARG A 433 7.20 -3.49 -17.87
C ARG A 433 8.09 -2.36 -17.33
N ALA A 434 8.00 -1.16 -17.87
CA ALA A 434 8.74 0.01 -17.39
C ALA A 434 8.37 0.35 -15.93
N ALA A 435 7.06 0.40 -15.63
CA ALA A 435 6.57 0.68 -14.29
C ALA A 435 7.05 -0.36 -13.26
N PHE A 436 6.99 -1.65 -13.59
CA PHE A 436 7.45 -2.71 -12.70
C PHE A 436 8.98 -2.68 -12.52
N ALA A 437 9.74 -2.34 -13.56
CA ALA A 437 11.18 -2.16 -13.45
C ALA A 437 11.54 -1.02 -12.48
N GLU A 438 10.80 0.11 -12.53
CA GLU A 438 10.96 1.21 -11.58
C GLU A 438 10.67 0.78 -10.13
N ILE A 439 9.56 0.06 -9.92
CA ILE A 439 9.16 -0.44 -8.60
C ILE A 439 10.19 -1.42 -8.04
N LEU A 440 10.67 -2.36 -8.85
CA LEU A 440 11.67 -3.35 -8.44
C LEU A 440 13.00 -2.68 -8.09
N GLY A 441 13.50 -1.83 -8.99
CA GLY A 441 14.81 -1.19 -8.84
C GLY A 441 14.88 -0.25 -7.65
N SER A 442 13.79 0.48 -7.39
CA SER A 442 13.84 1.58 -6.42
C SER A 442 12.92 1.41 -5.21
N HIS A 443 11.81 0.67 -5.27
CA HIS A 443 10.81 0.67 -4.18
C HIS A 443 10.75 -0.63 -3.38
N CYS A 444 10.85 -1.80 -4.02
CA CYS A 444 10.66 -3.11 -3.38
C CYS A 444 11.60 -3.36 -2.19
N SER A 445 12.90 -3.12 -2.36
CA SER A 445 13.90 -3.30 -1.29
C SER A 445 13.63 -2.40 -0.08
N ARG A 446 13.25 -1.14 -0.33
CA ARG A 446 12.93 -0.14 0.69
C ARG A 446 11.63 -0.47 1.41
N LEU A 447 10.58 -0.86 0.68
CA LEU A 447 9.29 -1.25 1.23
C LEU A 447 9.45 -2.43 2.21
N ARG A 448 10.16 -3.49 1.79
CA ARG A 448 10.47 -4.65 2.62
C ARG A 448 11.28 -4.27 3.86
N ARG A 449 12.27 -3.38 3.71
CA ARG A 449 13.10 -2.91 4.84
C ARG A 449 12.27 -2.13 5.87
N TYR A 450 11.38 -1.25 5.44
CA TYR A 450 10.56 -0.45 6.36
C TYR A 450 9.43 -1.25 6.99
N ALA A 451 8.81 -2.19 6.27
CA ALA A 451 7.90 -3.16 6.85
C ALA A 451 8.59 -3.99 7.94
N ARG A 452 9.83 -4.44 7.67
CA ARG A 452 10.65 -5.17 8.64
C ARG A 452 10.97 -4.36 9.87
N MET A 453 11.37 -3.11 9.66
CA MET A 453 11.65 -2.17 10.74
C MET A 453 10.40 -1.95 11.61
N ALA A 454 9.22 -1.81 11.01
CA ALA A 454 7.96 -1.60 11.72
C ALA A 454 7.56 -2.81 12.57
N TRP A 455 7.48 -4.03 12.00
CA TRP A 455 7.09 -5.18 12.83
C TRP A 455 8.14 -5.54 13.89
N ALA A 456 9.44 -5.44 13.58
CA ALA A 456 10.49 -5.78 14.53
C ALA A 456 10.49 -4.82 15.73
N SER A 457 10.30 -3.52 15.48
CA SER A 457 10.16 -2.52 16.54
C SER A 457 8.85 -2.66 17.32
N LEU A 458 7.74 -3.02 16.67
CA LEU A 458 6.48 -3.32 17.35
C LEU A 458 6.59 -4.55 18.25
N ALA A 459 7.26 -5.62 17.80
CA ALA A 459 7.50 -6.81 18.61
C ALA A 459 8.34 -6.47 19.85
N PHE A 460 9.42 -5.70 19.65
CA PHE A 460 10.29 -5.23 20.72
C PHE A 460 9.52 -4.35 21.73
N LEU A 461 8.80 -3.34 21.25
CA LEU A 461 8.01 -2.43 22.09
C LEU A 461 6.93 -3.21 22.86
N SER A 462 6.25 -4.16 22.22
CA SER A 462 5.24 -4.99 22.86
C SER A 462 5.83 -5.83 24.00
N ALA A 463 6.99 -6.44 23.79
CA ALA A 463 7.68 -7.20 24.83
C ALA A 463 8.09 -6.32 26.02
N VAL A 464 8.64 -5.12 25.75
CA VAL A 464 8.98 -4.13 26.79
C VAL A 464 7.73 -3.70 27.57
N MET A 465 6.62 -3.42 26.87
CA MET A 465 5.35 -3.03 27.48
C MET A 465 4.78 -4.13 28.38
N VAL A 466 4.87 -5.40 27.99
CA VAL A 466 4.46 -6.54 28.83
C VAL A 466 5.24 -6.54 30.14
N VAL A 467 6.57 -6.36 30.09
CA VAL A 467 7.41 -6.32 31.29
C VAL A 467 7.05 -5.13 32.17
N LEU A 468 6.86 -3.94 31.59
CA LEU A 468 6.44 -2.75 32.33
C LEU A 468 5.09 -2.95 33.05
N VAL A 469 4.08 -3.47 32.35
CA VAL A 469 2.75 -3.73 32.92
C VAL A 469 2.86 -4.72 34.09
N LEU A 470 3.65 -5.79 33.97
CA LEU A 470 3.84 -6.77 35.04
C LEU A 470 4.58 -6.19 36.25
N LEU A 471 5.64 -5.41 36.04
CA LEU A 471 6.38 -4.74 37.12
C LEU A 471 5.48 -3.80 37.93
N TRP A 472 4.70 -2.97 37.23
CA TRP A 472 3.80 -2.02 37.88
C TRP A 472 2.58 -2.69 38.51
N ALA A 473 2.03 -3.75 37.91
CA ALA A 473 0.96 -4.54 38.52
C ALA A 473 1.42 -5.22 39.84
N ALA A 474 2.65 -5.76 39.87
CA ALA A 474 3.23 -6.32 41.08
C ALA A 474 3.49 -5.24 42.15
N GLY A 475 4.02 -4.09 41.75
CA GLY A 475 4.21 -2.92 42.63
C GLY A 475 2.89 -2.44 43.25
N ALA A 476 1.83 -2.32 42.45
CA ALA A 476 0.50 -1.91 42.92
C ALA A 476 -0.08 -2.88 43.96
N HIS A 477 0.11 -4.20 43.78
CA HIS A 477 -0.31 -5.20 44.77
C HIS A 477 0.42 -5.07 46.10
N HIS A 478 1.72 -4.81 46.07
CA HIS A 478 2.50 -4.62 47.28
C HIS A 478 2.09 -3.36 48.05
N VAL A 479 1.86 -2.24 47.36
CA VAL A 479 1.39 -1.00 48.01
C VAL A 479 0.00 -1.18 48.61
N ARG A 480 -0.93 -1.83 47.89
CA ARG A 480 -2.30 -2.07 48.37
C ARG A 480 -2.38 -3.08 49.52
N ALA A 481 -1.37 -3.95 49.66
CA ALA A 481 -1.23 -4.83 50.81
C ALA A 481 -0.65 -4.13 52.05
N GLN A 482 0.12 -3.05 51.87
CA GLN A 482 0.72 -2.25 52.96
C GLN A 482 -0.22 -1.19 53.54
N HIS A 483 -1.22 -0.71 52.78
CA HIS A 483 -2.24 0.24 53.26
C HIS A 483 -3.68 -0.32 53.18
N PRO A 484 -4.14 -1.08 54.20
CA PRO A 484 -5.57 -1.30 54.42
C PRO A 484 -6.13 -0.22 55.37
N LEU A 485 -6.89 0.75 54.80
CA LEU A 485 -7.81 1.70 55.44
C LEU A 485 -7.27 2.72 56.48
N GLY A 486 -7.39 4.01 56.16
CA GLY A 486 -7.75 5.03 57.14
C GLY A 486 -9.28 5.18 57.12
N GLY A 487 -9.98 4.47 58.01
CA GLY A 487 -11.42 4.63 58.19
C GLY A 487 -11.74 6.01 58.75
N SER A 488 -12.74 6.66 58.16
CA SER A 488 -13.37 7.88 58.67
C SER A 488 -13.83 7.65 60.11
N VAL A 489 -13.13 8.28 61.07
CA VAL A 489 -13.59 8.39 62.45
C VAL A 489 -14.50 9.61 62.52
N LYS A 490 -15.81 9.36 62.65
CA LYS A 490 -16.79 10.35 63.11
C LYS A 490 -16.45 10.70 64.56
N PRO A 491 -16.32 11.97 64.96
CA PRO A 491 -16.14 12.30 66.37
C PRO A 491 -17.46 12.04 67.11
N HIS A 492 -17.45 11.08 68.04
CA HIS A 492 -18.49 10.98 69.05
C HIS A 492 -18.29 12.12 70.05
N LEU A 493 -19.30 13.00 70.18
CA LEU A 493 -19.41 13.94 71.30
C LEU A 493 -19.53 13.14 72.59
N VAL A 494 -18.63 13.42 73.54
CA VAL A 494 -18.69 12.92 74.91
C VAL A 494 -19.68 13.81 75.68
N SER A 495 -20.76 13.20 76.18
CA SER A 495 -21.64 13.79 77.19
C SER A 495 -20.89 13.80 78.54
N GLY A 496 -20.69 15.00 79.10
CA GLY A 496 -20.11 15.19 80.44
C GLY A 496 -21.13 14.87 81.56
N PRO A 497 -20.65 14.62 82.80
CA PRO A 497 -21.45 14.06 83.87
C PRO A 497 -22.25 15.12 84.64
N GLU A 498 -23.40 14.70 85.17
CA GLU A 498 -24.22 15.45 86.13
C GLU A 498 -23.46 15.68 87.45
N VAL A 499 -23.48 16.93 87.92
CA VAL A 499 -23.28 17.31 89.33
C VAL A 499 -24.39 18.31 89.67
N GLY A 500 -25.13 18.03 90.75
CA GLY A 500 -26.33 18.77 91.13
C GLY A 500 -26.11 19.98 92.06
N LYS A 501 -27.17 20.81 92.11
CA LYS A 501 -27.63 21.74 93.17
C LYS A 501 -26.69 22.87 93.63
N ASP A 502 -27.02 24.11 93.26
CA ASP A 502 -27.70 25.17 94.06
C ASP A 502 -27.83 26.40 93.12
N GLY A 503 -28.85 27.25 93.12
CA GLY A 503 -29.33 28.05 94.24
C GLY A 503 -29.12 29.55 93.93
N SER A 504 -30.16 30.19 93.38
CA SER A 504 -30.57 31.60 93.57
C SER A 504 -29.53 32.76 93.53
N LYS A 505 -29.75 33.67 92.56
CA LYS A 505 -29.92 35.14 92.68
C LYS A 505 -29.15 35.97 91.66
N HIS A 506 -29.94 36.66 90.85
CA HIS A 506 -29.62 37.92 90.20
C HIS A 506 -30.04 39.06 91.14
N ASN A 507 -29.16 40.05 91.28
CA ASN A 507 -29.37 41.46 91.63
C ASN A 507 -27.96 42.01 91.88
N ALA A 508 -27.56 43.22 91.50
CA ALA A 508 -28.01 44.31 90.65
C ALA A 508 -26.88 45.34 90.80
N ASP A 509 -26.66 46.21 89.80
CA ASP A 509 -25.88 47.47 89.86
C ASP A 509 -24.36 47.30 90.11
N VAL A 510 -23.44 47.82 89.29
CA VAL A 510 -23.31 49.08 88.52
C VAL A 510 -22.54 48.82 87.23
#